data_AF-A0A5C7XL27-F1
#
_entry.id   AF-A0A5C7XL27-F1
#
_cell.length_a   1.000
_cell.length_b   1.000
_cell.length_c   1.000
_cell.angle_alpha   90.00
_cell.angle_beta   90.00
_cell.angle_gamma   90.00
#
_symmetry.space_group_name_H-M   'P 1'
#
loop_
_entity.id
_entity.type
_entity.pdbx_description
1 polymer ?
#
loop_
_entity_poly.entity_id
_entity_poly.type
_entity_poly.pdbx_seq_one_letter_code
_entity_poly.pdbx_strand_id
1 'polypeptide(L)'
;MPWGTGRFDDVNVAAAWSAIALLATVLAFRWRRSAPRLCGVVLAVGTAFAVTFLLGGPSAPYIFERAAAVFAGTIIVSILAVLVVTQVLPRLRAGGDRWPAAALCAMLAVSYGAVALMMWRIADDGLQFRTLPEARSGNQILAWRNSPPRHRIYGVLVEARLGELPAAEASSGVPSAEQRTLLSSYQCTRVGPFRPTDVTAWFPSRLSVTFSDGSTAPTSWISSVRQAWKWPSSGRRLTECGLRVGDPVVIWGDPGAVRAQGSDRQQPAVNAVQMVAYGDIATFRDQFGPAAERTGRATLILAGLNGVLAIAMGAIGLRTYWRLTRAGTDVPPRISWRRA
;
A
#
# COMPACT_ATOMS: atom_id res chain seq x y z
N MET A 1 -10.42 -14.49 16.29
CA MET A 1 -11.25 -13.58 17.11
C MET A 1 -12.20 -12.85 16.17
N PRO A 2 -13.53 -13.03 16.31
CA PRO A 2 -14.49 -12.27 15.52
C PRO A 2 -14.64 -10.89 16.17
N TRP A 3 -14.05 -9.86 15.56
CA TRP A 3 -14.35 -8.48 15.94
C TRP A 3 -15.73 -8.13 15.41
N GLY A 4 -16.55 -7.55 16.29
CA GLY A 4 -17.98 -7.34 16.10
C GLY A 4 -18.32 -6.58 14.82
N THR A 5 -19.41 -7.01 14.19
CA THR A 5 -20.09 -6.42 13.04
C THR A 5 -20.87 -5.15 13.43
N GLY A 6 -20.20 -4.24 14.13
CA GLY A 6 -20.74 -2.94 14.48
C GLY A 6 -20.60 -2.00 13.30
N ARG A 7 -21.72 -1.47 12.81
CA ARG A 7 -21.91 -0.40 11.82
C ARG A 7 -21.27 0.93 12.25
N PHE A 8 -20.01 0.91 12.68
CA PHE A 8 -19.25 1.99 13.34
C PHE A 8 -18.27 2.69 12.38
N ASP A 9 -18.26 2.34 11.10
CA ASP A 9 -16.97 2.26 10.38
C ASP A 9 -16.50 3.50 9.60
N ASP A 10 -17.37 4.26 8.93
CA ASP A 10 -16.89 5.36 8.06
C ASP A 10 -17.07 6.76 8.70
N VAL A 11 -18.20 6.98 9.38
CA VAL A 11 -18.55 8.29 9.96
C VAL A 11 -17.63 8.69 11.11
N ASN A 12 -17.22 7.71 11.93
CA ASN A 12 -16.35 7.96 13.09
C ASN A 12 -14.90 8.23 12.68
N VAL A 13 -14.40 7.56 11.64
CA VAL A 13 -13.05 7.82 11.11
C VAL A 13 -13.00 9.20 10.46
N ALA A 14 -14.02 9.55 9.65
CA ALA A 14 -14.11 10.87 9.06
C ALA A 14 -14.18 11.97 10.13
N ALA A 15 -15.03 11.81 11.15
CA ALA A 15 -15.14 12.77 12.25
C ALA A 15 -13.82 12.89 13.05
N ALA A 16 -13.16 11.78 13.35
CA ALA A 16 -11.86 11.78 14.01
C ALA A 16 -10.80 12.49 13.18
N TRP A 17 -10.76 12.24 11.88
CA TRP A 17 -9.81 12.87 10.97
C TRP A 17 -10.06 14.38 10.83
N SER A 18 -11.32 14.80 10.77
CA SER A 18 -11.70 16.22 10.80
C SER A 18 -11.26 16.88 12.11
N ALA A 19 -11.47 16.22 13.26
CA ALA A 19 -11.03 16.74 14.55
C ALA A 19 -9.50 16.86 14.64
N ILE A 20 -8.76 15.86 14.14
CA ILE A 20 -7.29 15.90 14.04
C ILE A 20 -6.85 17.07 13.17
N ALA A 21 -7.46 17.24 12.00
CA ALA A 21 -7.13 18.34 11.08
C ALA A 21 -7.40 19.71 11.70
N LEU A 22 -8.51 19.86 12.44
CA LEU A 22 -8.86 21.11 13.13
C LEU A 22 -7.85 21.43 14.24
N LEU A 23 -7.54 20.46 15.09
CA LEU A 23 -6.52 20.59 16.14
C LEU A 23 -5.15 20.92 15.57
N ALA A 24 -4.73 20.22 14.51
CA ALA A 24 -3.49 20.48 13.81
C ALA A 24 -3.42 21.92 13.30
N THR A 25 -4.51 22.41 12.71
CA THR A 25 -4.63 23.78 12.19
C THR A 25 -4.48 24.81 13.31
N VAL A 26 -5.17 24.61 14.43
CA VAL A 26 -5.08 25.49 15.62
C VAL A 26 -3.67 25.50 16.19
N LEU A 27 -3.05 24.34 16.35
CA LEU A 27 -1.68 24.21 16.85
C LEU A 27 -0.66 24.83 15.89
N ALA A 28 -0.82 24.62 14.58
CA ALA A 28 0.02 25.22 13.56
C ALA A 28 -0.08 26.75 13.57
N PHE A 29 -1.29 27.30 13.74
CA PHE A 29 -1.50 28.74 13.85
C PHE A 29 -0.86 29.32 15.12
N ARG A 30 -1.02 28.64 16.26
CA ARG A 30 -0.44 29.04 17.57
C ARG A 30 1.08 28.96 17.56
N TRP A 31 1.65 27.96 16.90
CA TRP A 31 3.11 27.71 16.87
C TRP A 31 3.77 28.11 15.55
N ARG A 32 3.14 28.96 14.74
CA ARG A 32 3.62 29.39 13.42
C ARG A 32 5.05 29.94 13.36
N ARG A 33 5.61 30.34 14.52
CA ARG A 33 7.00 30.86 14.64
C ARG A 33 8.02 29.81 15.06
N SER A 34 7.61 28.58 15.41
CA SER A 34 8.48 27.54 15.95
C SER A 34 8.49 26.31 15.04
N ALA A 35 9.49 26.27 14.15
CA ALA A 35 9.74 25.12 13.28
C ALA A 35 9.75 23.76 14.02
N PRO A 36 10.45 23.56 15.15
CA PRO A 36 10.48 22.26 15.81
C PRO A 36 9.09 21.82 16.32
N ARG A 37 8.26 22.76 16.79
CA ARG A 37 6.89 22.45 17.22
C ARG A 37 6.00 22.09 16.05
N LEU A 38 6.15 22.76 14.91
CA LEU A 38 5.41 22.42 13.69
C LEU A 38 5.80 21.05 13.13
N CYS A 39 7.09 20.69 13.15
CA CYS A 39 7.53 19.33 12.81
C CYS A 39 6.93 18.29 13.78
N GLY A 40 6.87 18.61 15.08
CA GLY A 40 6.18 17.79 16.07
C GLY A 40 4.69 17.60 15.77
N VAL A 41 4.00 18.66 15.33
CA VAL A 41 2.59 18.58 14.89
C VAL A 41 2.45 17.66 13.67
N VAL A 42 3.33 17.77 12.68
CA VAL A 42 3.32 16.88 11.50
C VAL A 42 3.43 15.41 11.91
N LEU A 43 4.39 15.09 12.79
CA LEU A 43 4.56 13.73 13.30
C LEU A 43 3.33 13.25 14.08
N ALA A 44 2.82 14.07 14.99
CA ALA A 44 1.65 13.74 15.81
C ALA A 44 0.40 13.50 14.95
N VAL A 45 0.17 14.33 13.93
CA VAL A 45 -0.95 14.17 12.98
C VAL A 45 -0.80 12.89 12.17
N GLY A 46 0.41 12.60 11.66
CA GLY A 46 0.68 11.37 10.93
C GLY A 46 0.40 10.13 11.78
N THR A 47 0.87 10.12 13.03
CA THR A 47 0.60 9.04 13.98
C THR A 47 -0.89 8.94 14.32
N ALA A 48 -1.56 10.06 14.56
CA ALA A 48 -2.98 10.07 14.88
C ALA A 48 -3.85 9.54 13.73
N PHE A 49 -3.55 9.87 12.48
CA PHE A 49 -4.23 9.30 11.32
C PHE A 49 -4.02 7.79 11.22
N ALA A 50 -2.78 7.31 11.39
CA ALA A 50 -2.49 5.87 11.37
C ALA A 50 -3.22 5.12 12.49
N VAL A 51 -3.19 5.65 13.71
CA VAL A 51 -3.85 5.03 14.88
C VAL A 51 -5.36 5.02 14.72
N THR A 52 -5.98 6.15 14.35
CA THR A 52 -7.43 6.23 14.17
C THR A 52 -7.93 5.33 13.04
N PHE A 53 -7.14 5.15 11.98
CA PHE A 53 -7.45 4.19 10.93
C PHE A 53 -7.41 2.74 11.44
N LEU A 54 -6.35 2.36 12.16
CA LEU A 54 -6.19 1.01 12.71
C LEU A 54 -7.24 0.66 13.77
N LEU A 55 -7.66 1.64 14.58
CA LEU A 55 -8.72 1.48 15.57
C LEU A 55 -10.12 1.50 14.95
N GLY A 56 -10.26 2.04 13.74
CA GLY A 56 -11.55 2.17 13.08
C GLY A 56 -12.17 0.83 12.72
N GLY A 57 -11.36 -0.20 12.43
CA GLY A 57 -11.83 -1.56 12.16
C GLY A 57 -10.92 -2.32 11.18
N PRO A 58 -11.42 -3.41 10.56
CA PRO A 58 -10.59 -4.29 9.75
C PRO A 58 -10.09 -3.59 8.48
N SER A 59 -8.78 -3.71 8.24
CA SER A 59 -8.10 -3.19 7.06
C SER A 59 -7.55 -4.33 6.20
N ALA A 60 -7.59 -4.17 4.87
CA ALA A 60 -6.85 -5.03 3.96
C ALA A 60 -5.32 -4.83 4.17
N PRO A 61 -4.57 -5.81 4.73
CA PRO A 61 -3.18 -5.61 5.16
C PRO A 61 -2.27 -5.21 4.02
N TYR A 62 -2.40 -5.89 2.87
CA TYR A 62 -1.64 -5.60 1.66
C TYR A 62 -1.78 -4.14 1.19
N ILE A 63 -3.02 -3.63 1.14
CA ILE A 63 -3.31 -2.26 0.69
C ILE A 63 -2.83 -1.26 1.74
N PHE A 64 -3.12 -1.52 3.01
CA PHE A 64 -2.75 -0.64 4.12
C PHE A 64 -1.24 -0.43 4.19
N GLU A 65 -0.45 -1.48 4.06
CA GLU A 65 1.00 -1.38 4.19
C GLU A 65 1.64 -0.64 3.01
N ARG A 66 1.14 -0.86 1.78
CA ARG A 66 1.57 -0.07 0.62
C ARG A 66 1.23 1.40 0.82
N ALA A 67 0.01 1.70 1.29
CA ALA A 67 -0.41 3.06 1.59
C ALA A 67 0.44 3.68 2.71
N ALA A 68 0.73 2.94 3.78
CA ALA A 68 1.55 3.38 4.90
C ALA A 68 3.00 3.68 4.49
N ALA A 69 3.60 2.84 3.63
CA ALA A 69 4.92 3.07 3.08
C ALA A 69 4.98 4.37 2.27
N VAL A 70 3.97 4.63 1.44
CA VAL A 70 3.86 5.89 0.68
C VAL A 70 3.55 7.08 1.60
N PHE A 71 2.77 6.89 2.66
CA PHE A 71 2.42 7.92 3.65
C PHE A 71 3.63 8.41 4.45
N ALA A 72 4.63 7.55 4.71
CA ALA A 72 5.89 7.99 5.29
C ALA A 72 6.54 9.10 4.44
N GLY A 73 6.40 9.03 3.12
CA GLY A 73 6.80 10.09 2.19
C GLY A 73 6.09 11.41 2.47
N THR A 74 4.78 11.41 2.70
CA THR A 74 4.01 12.61 3.09
C THR A 74 4.60 13.28 4.33
N ILE A 75 4.93 12.49 5.36
CA ILE A 75 5.50 13.00 6.62
C ILE A 75 6.84 13.70 6.36
N ILE A 76 7.73 13.05 5.60
CA ILE A 76 9.06 13.59 5.28
C ILE A 76 8.93 14.89 4.48
N VAL A 77 8.12 14.89 3.41
CA VAL A 77 7.89 16.09 2.58
C VAL A 77 7.25 17.21 3.39
N SER A 78 6.36 16.88 4.36
CA SER A 78 5.76 17.84 5.27
C SER A 78 6.76 18.50 6.22
N ILE A 79 7.69 17.73 6.77
CA ILE A 79 8.78 18.28 7.59
C ILE A 79 9.64 19.23 6.76
N LEU A 80 10.03 18.82 5.54
CA LEU A 80 10.81 19.67 4.64
C LEU A 80 10.05 20.95 4.27
N ALA A 81 8.75 20.84 3.95
CA ALA A 81 7.91 21.99 3.65
C ALA A 81 7.82 22.96 4.83
N VAL A 82 7.65 22.47 6.07
CA VAL A 82 7.66 23.30 7.28
C VAL A 82 8.99 24.06 7.41
N LEU A 83 10.12 23.37 7.23
CA LEU A 83 11.44 24.01 7.31
C LEU A 83 11.63 25.06 6.22
N VAL A 84 11.25 24.77 4.98
CA VAL A 84 11.34 25.72 3.87
C VAL A 84 10.48 26.96 4.13
N VAL A 85 9.21 26.77 4.50
CA VAL A 85 8.26 27.87 4.69
C VAL A 85 8.62 28.74 5.89
N THR A 86 9.14 28.17 6.97
CA THR A 86 9.40 28.90 8.22
C THR A 86 10.84 29.38 8.38
N GLN A 87 11.82 28.70 7.79
CA GLN A 87 13.24 29.04 7.94
C GLN A 87 13.86 29.59 6.67
N VAL A 88 13.52 29.06 5.49
CA VAL A 88 14.18 29.43 4.23
C VAL A 88 13.50 30.64 3.58
N LEU A 89 12.23 30.52 3.20
CA LEU A 89 11.50 31.57 2.45
C LEU A 89 11.46 32.93 3.16
N PRO A 90 11.37 33.03 4.50
CA PRO A 90 11.39 34.33 5.18
C PRO A 90 12.75 35.03 5.17
N ARG A 91 13.85 34.29 4.94
CA ARG A 91 15.22 34.85 4.91
C ARG A 91 15.61 35.39 3.53
N LEU A 92 14.90 34.98 2.47
CA LEU A 92 15.14 35.44 1.10
C LEU A 92 14.70 36.91 0.95
N ARG A 93 15.64 37.76 0.52
CA ARG A 93 15.44 39.21 0.36
C ARG A 93 15.90 39.73 -1.00
N ALA A 94 16.75 39.00 -1.71
CA ALA A 94 17.29 39.45 -3.00
C ALA A 94 16.31 39.15 -4.13
N GLY A 95 16.27 40.02 -5.16
CA GLY A 95 15.48 39.79 -6.36
C GLY A 95 15.92 38.53 -7.12
N GLY A 96 17.22 38.23 -7.10
CA GLY A 96 17.81 37.02 -7.69
C GLY A 96 17.33 35.70 -7.08
N ASP A 97 16.86 35.72 -5.82
CA ASP A 97 16.40 34.51 -5.11
C ASP A 97 15.03 34.00 -5.60
N ARG A 98 14.32 34.76 -6.44
CA ARG A 98 12.95 34.45 -6.87
C ARG A 98 12.82 33.10 -7.58
N TRP A 99 13.76 32.78 -8.47
CA TRP A 99 13.75 31.54 -9.23
C TRP A 99 14.12 30.32 -8.38
N PRO A 100 15.21 30.37 -7.57
CA PRO A 100 15.47 29.32 -6.59
C PRO A 100 14.31 29.06 -5.62
N ALA A 101 13.66 30.11 -5.11
CA ALA A 101 12.51 29.99 -4.22
C ALA A 101 11.31 29.30 -4.90
N ALA A 102 11.00 29.71 -6.13
CA ALA A 102 9.94 29.12 -6.93
C ALA A 102 10.24 27.66 -7.27
N ALA A 103 11.48 27.35 -7.66
CA ALA A 103 11.92 25.99 -7.98
C ALA A 103 11.82 25.06 -6.75
N LEU A 104 12.24 25.53 -5.57
CA LEU A 104 12.15 24.75 -4.33
C LEU A 104 10.68 24.45 -3.96
N CYS A 105 9.79 25.44 -4.08
CA CYS A 105 8.37 25.23 -3.83
C CYS A 105 7.73 24.32 -4.89
N ALA A 106 8.12 24.45 -6.15
CA ALA A 106 7.68 23.57 -7.23
C ALA A 106 8.13 22.13 -7.00
N MET A 107 9.36 21.91 -6.54
CA MET A 107 9.87 20.58 -6.19
C MET A 107 9.02 19.95 -5.07
N LEU A 108 8.74 20.69 -4.00
CA LEU A 108 7.86 20.21 -2.92
C LEU A 108 6.43 19.93 -3.41
N ALA A 109 5.88 20.78 -4.27
CA ALA A 109 4.57 20.57 -4.87
C ALA A 109 4.54 19.30 -5.74
N VAL A 110 5.57 19.07 -6.56
CA VAL A 110 5.72 17.85 -7.37
C VAL A 110 5.87 16.63 -6.47
N SER A 111 6.64 16.71 -5.38
CA SER A 111 6.76 15.60 -4.41
C SER A 111 5.42 15.22 -3.80
N TYR A 112 4.63 16.19 -3.34
CA TYR A 112 3.27 15.92 -2.86
C TYR A 112 2.35 15.37 -3.95
N GLY A 113 2.44 15.90 -5.17
CA GLY A 113 1.67 15.40 -6.32
C GLY A 113 2.02 13.95 -6.66
N ALA A 114 3.30 13.57 -6.61
CA ALA A 114 3.75 12.20 -6.83
C ALA A 114 3.21 11.26 -5.75
N VAL A 115 3.29 11.66 -4.48
CA VAL A 115 2.73 10.90 -3.35
C VAL A 115 1.21 10.75 -3.49
N ALA A 116 0.50 11.82 -3.87
CA ALA A 116 -0.94 11.79 -4.14
C ALA A 116 -1.29 10.80 -5.25
N LEU A 117 -0.55 10.80 -6.37
CA LEU A 117 -0.77 9.88 -7.48
C LEU A 117 -0.53 8.41 -7.06
N MET A 118 0.54 8.14 -6.32
CA MET A 118 0.84 6.80 -5.81
C MET A 118 -0.25 6.30 -4.87
N MET A 119 -0.69 7.13 -3.92
CA MET A 119 -1.80 6.80 -3.02
C MET A 119 -3.11 6.61 -3.78
N TRP A 120 -3.41 7.46 -4.76
CA TRP A 120 -4.60 7.33 -5.60
C TRP A 120 -4.60 5.98 -6.33
N ARG A 121 -3.47 5.56 -6.90
CA ARG A 121 -3.36 4.25 -7.56
C ARG A 121 -3.58 3.08 -6.61
N ILE A 122 -3.09 3.17 -5.37
CA ILE A 122 -3.31 2.16 -4.31
C ILE A 122 -4.77 2.16 -3.86
N ALA A 123 -5.38 3.35 -3.72
CA ALA A 123 -6.78 3.49 -3.37
C ALA A 123 -7.69 2.85 -4.41
N ASP A 124 -7.36 3.06 -5.68
CA ASP A 124 -8.09 2.52 -6.83
C ASP A 124 -8.11 0.99 -6.85
N ASP A 125 -7.00 0.32 -6.47
CA ASP A 125 -6.95 -1.14 -6.29
C ASP A 125 -7.98 -1.63 -5.25
N GLY A 126 -8.12 -0.89 -4.13
CA GLY A 126 -9.07 -1.24 -3.07
C GLY A 126 -10.53 -0.96 -3.44
N LEU A 127 -10.78 0.14 -4.13
CA LEU A 127 -12.13 0.56 -4.55
C LEU A 127 -12.68 -0.33 -5.68
N GLN A 128 -11.82 -0.76 -6.60
CA GLN A 128 -12.21 -1.62 -7.72
C GLN A 128 -12.17 -3.12 -7.39
N PHE A 129 -11.78 -3.49 -6.18
CA PHE A 129 -11.67 -4.89 -5.78
C PHE A 129 -12.98 -5.69 -6.03
N ARG A 130 -14.14 -5.11 -5.70
CA ARG A 130 -15.44 -5.79 -5.89
C ARG A 130 -15.80 -6.02 -7.35
N THR A 131 -15.26 -5.21 -8.25
CA THR A 131 -15.49 -5.29 -9.70
C THR A 131 -14.43 -6.11 -10.42
N LEU A 132 -13.48 -6.71 -9.69
CA LEU A 132 -12.44 -7.53 -10.30
C LEU A 132 -13.05 -8.69 -11.07
N PRO A 133 -12.61 -8.93 -12.31
CA PRO A 133 -13.08 -10.03 -13.11
C PRO A 133 -12.69 -11.38 -12.50
N GLU A 134 -13.51 -12.40 -12.77
CA GLU A 134 -13.28 -13.77 -12.34
C GLU A 134 -12.68 -14.61 -13.48
N ALA A 135 -11.80 -15.54 -13.10
CA ALA A 135 -11.32 -16.60 -13.98
C ALA A 135 -11.34 -17.94 -13.23
N ARG A 136 -12.14 -18.88 -13.73
CA ARG A 136 -12.31 -20.24 -13.19
C ARG A 136 -11.73 -21.31 -14.11
N SER A 137 -11.14 -20.91 -15.24
CA SER A 137 -10.49 -21.80 -16.21
C SER A 137 -9.25 -21.17 -16.83
N GLY A 138 -8.35 -22.02 -17.34
CA GLY A 138 -7.17 -21.59 -18.07
C GLY A 138 -7.50 -20.73 -19.30
N ASN A 139 -8.57 -21.07 -20.03
CA ASN A 139 -9.00 -20.29 -21.19
C ASN A 139 -9.48 -18.89 -20.81
N GLN A 140 -10.14 -18.73 -19.66
CA GLN A 140 -10.53 -17.41 -19.16
C GLN A 140 -9.32 -16.56 -18.79
N ILE A 141 -8.28 -17.15 -18.19
CA ILE A 141 -7.02 -16.45 -17.90
C ILE A 141 -6.37 -15.94 -19.20
N LEU A 142 -6.27 -16.80 -20.22
CA LEU A 142 -5.72 -16.40 -21.53
C LEU A 142 -6.58 -15.31 -22.19
N ALA A 143 -7.90 -15.41 -22.10
CA ALA A 143 -8.81 -14.37 -22.61
C ALA A 143 -8.56 -13.02 -21.93
N TRP A 144 -8.44 -12.99 -20.60
CA TRP A 144 -8.10 -11.76 -19.86
C TRP A 144 -6.71 -11.24 -20.19
N ARG A 145 -5.71 -12.12 -20.32
CA ARG A 145 -4.35 -11.74 -20.74
C ARG A 145 -4.36 -11.05 -22.11
N ASN A 146 -5.15 -11.58 -23.04
CA ASN A 146 -5.28 -11.11 -24.42
C ASN A 146 -6.23 -9.92 -24.58
N SER A 147 -6.98 -9.56 -23.54
CA SER A 147 -7.89 -8.42 -23.56
C SER A 147 -7.12 -7.09 -23.68
N PRO A 148 -7.76 -6.02 -24.16
CA PRO A 148 -7.13 -4.71 -24.25
C PRO A 148 -6.57 -4.26 -22.89
N PRO A 149 -5.41 -3.57 -22.83
CA PRO A 149 -4.72 -3.28 -21.56
C PRO A 149 -5.58 -2.66 -20.46
N ARG A 150 -6.61 -1.87 -20.82
CA ARG A 150 -7.57 -1.24 -19.90
C ARG A 150 -8.36 -2.25 -19.05
N HIS A 151 -8.55 -3.47 -19.53
CA HIS A 151 -9.36 -4.51 -18.91
C HIS A 151 -8.57 -5.41 -17.93
N ARG A 152 -7.24 -5.27 -17.85
CA ARG A 152 -6.37 -6.09 -16.99
C ARG A 152 -5.57 -5.30 -15.94
N ILE A 153 -5.86 -4.01 -15.77
CA ILE A 153 -5.05 -3.08 -14.95
C ILE A 153 -4.99 -3.49 -13.46
N TYR A 154 -6.02 -4.18 -12.98
CA TYR A 154 -6.20 -4.50 -11.56
C TYR A 154 -6.09 -6.00 -11.25
N GLY A 155 -5.68 -6.81 -12.23
CA GLY A 155 -5.63 -8.25 -12.12
C GLY A 155 -7.01 -8.93 -12.24
N VAL A 156 -7.02 -10.23 -11.95
CA VAL A 156 -8.18 -11.13 -11.98
C VAL A 156 -8.25 -11.90 -10.66
N LEU A 157 -9.46 -12.30 -10.25
CA LEU A 157 -9.69 -13.26 -9.18
C LEU A 157 -9.76 -14.66 -9.78
N VAL A 158 -8.84 -15.51 -9.38
CA VAL A 158 -8.67 -16.86 -9.93
C VAL A 158 -9.10 -17.88 -8.88
N GLU A 159 -10.13 -18.67 -9.15
CA GLU A 159 -10.56 -19.78 -8.29
C GLU A 159 -9.92 -21.08 -8.78
N ALA A 160 -9.14 -21.74 -7.93
CA ALA A 160 -8.44 -22.96 -8.29
C ALA A 160 -8.14 -23.83 -7.07
N ARG A 161 -7.58 -25.01 -7.30
CA ARG A 161 -7.00 -25.88 -6.28
C ARG A 161 -5.50 -25.95 -6.43
N LEU A 162 -4.77 -26.06 -5.33
CA LEU A 162 -3.31 -26.17 -5.41
C LEU A 162 -2.87 -27.53 -5.96
N GLY A 163 -1.99 -27.49 -6.96
CA GLY A 163 -1.33 -28.68 -7.50
C GLY A 163 -0.08 -29.04 -6.72
N GLU A 164 0.58 -30.11 -7.15
CA GLU A 164 1.82 -30.59 -6.52
C GLU A 164 2.99 -29.61 -6.73
N LEU A 165 3.96 -29.64 -5.79
CA LEU A 165 5.23 -28.92 -5.93
C LEU A 165 6.02 -29.47 -7.13
N PRO A 166 6.70 -28.60 -7.90
CA PRO A 166 7.70 -29.06 -8.86
C PRO A 166 8.78 -29.88 -8.14
N ALA A 167 9.20 -31.02 -8.74
CA ALA A 167 10.16 -31.94 -8.14
C ALA A 167 11.49 -31.29 -7.70
N ALA A 168 11.90 -30.20 -8.36
CA ALA A 168 13.12 -29.45 -8.04
C ALA A 168 13.03 -28.61 -6.76
N GLU A 169 11.82 -28.23 -6.29
CA GLU A 169 11.64 -27.49 -5.03
C GLU A 169 11.28 -28.42 -3.86
N ALA A 170 10.95 -29.69 -4.13
CA ALA A 170 10.67 -30.72 -3.13
C ALA A 170 11.92 -31.19 -2.36
N SER A 171 13.13 -30.89 -2.85
CA SER A 171 14.41 -31.31 -2.27
C SER A 171 14.98 -30.30 -1.27
N SER A 172 14.32 -30.16 -0.12
CA SER A 172 14.96 -29.56 1.07
C SER A 172 14.31 -30.07 2.36
N GLY A 173 14.74 -31.26 2.82
CA GLY A 173 14.62 -31.66 4.22
C GLY A 173 13.21 -31.83 4.81
N VAL A 174 12.26 -32.44 4.10
CA VAL A 174 10.88 -32.66 4.61
C VAL A 174 10.64 -34.12 5.06
N PRO A 175 10.49 -34.41 6.37
CA PRO A 175 10.16 -35.74 6.90
C PRO A 175 8.65 -36.12 6.83
N SER A 176 8.31 -37.41 6.68
CA SER A 176 6.93 -38.00 6.68
C SER A 176 5.96 -37.60 5.53
N ALA A 177 5.08 -38.54 5.14
CA ALA A 177 4.17 -38.40 4.00
C ALA A 177 3.16 -37.24 4.11
N GLU A 178 2.73 -36.88 5.33
CA GLU A 178 1.86 -35.73 5.56
C GLU A 178 2.53 -34.40 5.24
N GLN A 179 3.84 -34.29 5.43
CA GLN A 179 4.57 -33.05 5.18
C GLN A 179 4.85 -32.83 3.68
N ARG A 180 4.78 -33.87 2.84
CA ARG A 180 4.87 -33.73 1.38
C ARG A 180 3.70 -32.95 0.78
N THR A 181 2.57 -32.92 1.48
CA THR A 181 1.37 -32.20 1.00
C THR A 181 1.36 -30.74 1.39
N LEU A 182 2.18 -30.30 2.35
CA LEU A 182 2.25 -28.88 2.74
C LEU A 182 3.04 -28.12 1.68
N LEU A 183 2.41 -27.10 1.08
CA LEU A 183 2.96 -26.33 -0.02
C LEU A 183 3.48 -24.96 0.39
N SER A 184 2.92 -24.42 1.47
CA SER A 184 3.36 -23.14 2.03
C SER A 184 2.86 -23.01 3.46
N SER A 185 3.64 -22.36 4.33
CA SER A 185 3.20 -22.09 5.69
C SER A 185 3.81 -20.82 6.27
N TYR A 186 3.13 -20.27 7.26
CA TYR A 186 3.61 -19.16 8.05
C TYR A 186 2.98 -19.16 9.43
N GLN A 187 3.51 -18.34 10.32
CA GLN A 187 2.91 -18.17 11.63
C GLN A 187 1.73 -17.19 11.60
N CYS A 188 0.52 -17.70 11.82
CA CYS A 188 -0.69 -16.88 11.85
C CYS A 188 -1.10 -16.44 13.25
N THR A 189 -0.58 -17.06 14.31
CA THR A 189 -0.89 -16.68 15.71
C THR A 189 0.39 -16.39 16.49
N ARG A 190 0.50 -15.19 17.09
CA ARG A 190 1.55 -14.88 18.08
C ARG A 190 1.06 -15.25 19.48
N VAL A 191 1.85 -16.04 20.20
CA VAL A 191 1.57 -16.40 21.60
C VAL A 191 2.53 -15.60 22.50
N GLY A 192 1.99 -14.57 23.15
CA GLY A 192 2.72 -13.72 24.10
C GLY A 192 3.55 -12.59 23.47
N PRO A 193 3.95 -11.57 24.26
CA PRO A 193 4.55 -10.34 23.74
C PRO A 193 6.03 -10.46 23.31
N PHE A 194 6.75 -11.52 23.69
CA PHE A 194 8.22 -11.59 23.50
C PHE A 194 8.79 -12.97 23.17
N ARG A 195 7.99 -13.96 22.80
CA ARG A 195 8.57 -15.25 22.37
C ARG A 195 9.10 -15.14 20.94
N PRO A 196 10.42 -15.31 20.70
CA PRO A 196 10.92 -15.50 19.36
C PRO A 196 10.24 -16.73 18.75
N THR A 197 9.97 -16.63 17.47
CA THR A 197 9.08 -17.52 16.76
C THR A 197 9.86 -18.65 16.10
N ASP A 198 9.58 -19.89 16.48
CA ASP A 198 10.23 -21.06 15.90
C ASP A 198 9.66 -21.44 14.51
N VAL A 199 8.63 -20.72 14.04
CA VAL A 199 7.98 -20.94 12.75
C VAL A 199 8.54 -19.93 11.75
N THR A 200 9.51 -20.38 10.96
CA THR A 200 9.97 -19.62 9.79
C THR A 200 8.94 -19.73 8.69
N ALA A 201 8.53 -18.60 8.12
CA ALA A 201 7.63 -18.60 6.97
C ALA A 201 8.31 -19.25 5.77
N TRP A 202 7.57 -20.11 5.07
CA TRP A 202 8.05 -20.84 3.91
C TRP A 202 7.08 -20.65 2.74
N PHE A 203 7.60 -20.03 1.69
CA PHE A 203 6.89 -19.75 0.45
C PHE A 203 7.75 -20.24 -0.73
N PRO A 204 7.26 -21.21 -1.53
CA PRO A 204 7.92 -21.59 -2.78
C PRO A 204 7.91 -20.44 -3.77
N SER A 205 8.77 -20.48 -4.79
CA SER A 205 8.81 -19.41 -5.79
C SER A 205 7.65 -19.50 -6.78
N ARG A 206 7.21 -20.73 -7.07
CA ARG A 206 6.13 -21.04 -8.01
C ARG A 206 5.32 -22.23 -7.53
N LEU A 207 4.01 -22.18 -7.75
CA LEU A 207 3.13 -23.33 -7.57
C LEU A 207 2.29 -23.55 -8.82
N SER A 208 1.89 -24.81 -9.03
CA SER A 208 0.88 -25.14 -10.02
C SER A 208 -0.51 -25.02 -9.38
N VAL A 209 -1.48 -24.56 -10.15
CA VAL A 209 -2.89 -24.60 -9.76
C VAL A 209 -3.70 -25.35 -10.79
N THR A 210 -4.72 -26.06 -10.33
CA THR A 210 -5.64 -26.85 -11.15
C THR A 210 -7.03 -26.25 -11.07
N PHE A 211 -7.63 -26.01 -12.22
CA PHE A 211 -8.97 -25.46 -12.36
C PHE A 211 -10.05 -26.52 -12.33
N SER A 212 -11.32 -26.11 -12.20
CA SER A 212 -12.46 -27.03 -12.22
C SER A 212 -12.63 -27.77 -13.54
N ASP A 213 -12.11 -27.22 -14.65
CA ASP A 213 -12.11 -27.84 -15.97
C ASP A 213 -10.92 -28.80 -16.20
N GLY A 214 -10.09 -29.02 -15.17
CA GLY A 214 -8.90 -29.88 -15.23
C GLY A 214 -7.69 -29.22 -15.88
N SER A 215 -7.80 -27.99 -16.39
CA SER A 215 -6.64 -27.24 -16.87
C SER A 215 -5.71 -26.88 -15.71
N THR A 216 -4.43 -26.67 -16.00
CA THR A 216 -3.43 -26.25 -15.01
C THR A 216 -2.74 -24.97 -15.44
N ALA A 217 -2.35 -24.14 -14.46
CA ALA A 217 -1.57 -22.94 -14.68
C ALA A 217 -0.43 -22.84 -13.66
N PRO A 218 0.81 -22.56 -14.08
CA PRO A 218 1.83 -22.08 -13.16
C PRO A 218 1.48 -20.69 -12.62
N THR A 219 1.80 -20.48 -11.35
CA THR A 219 1.58 -19.24 -10.63
C THR A 219 2.88 -18.75 -10.00
N SER A 220 3.23 -17.48 -10.19
CA SER A 220 4.29 -16.84 -9.39
C SER A 220 3.78 -16.69 -7.97
N TRP A 221 4.28 -17.49 -7.04
CA TRP A 221 3.69 -17.59 -5.71
C TRP A 221 3.98 -16.34 -4.87
N ILE A 222 3.35 -16.26 -3.69
CA ILE A 222 3.56 -15.15 -2.77
C ILE A 222 4.97 -15.20 -2.17
N SER A 223 5.51 -14.05 -1.79
CA SER A 223 6.82 -13.94 -1.14
C SER A 223 6.73 -13.44 0.31
N SER A 224 5.52 -13.09 0.76
CA SER A 224 5.29 -12.53 2.09
C SER A 224 3.98 -12.99 2.71
N VAL A 225 4.00 -13.15 4.04
CA VAL A 225 2.81 -13.37 4.89
C VAL A 225 1.69 -12.36 4.63
N ARG A 226 2.06 -11.13 4.24
CA ARG A 226 1.14 -10.01 3.97
C ARG A 226 0.19 -10.29 2.79
N GLN A 227 0.56 -11.24 1.93
CA GLN A 227 -0.20 -11.67 0.77
C GLN A 227 -1.05 -12.93 1.06
N ALA A 228 -1.01 -13.47 2.28
CA ALA A 228 -1.84 -14.59 2.70
C ALA A 228 -3.11 -14.08 3.41
N TRP A 229 -4.26 -14.64 3.05
CA TRP A 229 -5.54 -14.27 3.65
C TRP A 229 -6.32 -15.49 4.16
N LYS A 230 -6.58 -15.51 5.48
CA LYS A 230 -7.39 -16.53 6.16
C LYS A 230 -6.99 -17.99 5.84
N TRP A 231 -5.69 -18.26 5.76
CA TRP A 231 -5.21 -19.63 5.60
C TRP A 231 -5.58 -20.47 6.83
N PRO A 232 -5.94 -21.76 6.62
CA PRO A 232 -6.29 -22.65 7.72
C PRO A 232 -5.05 -23.00 8.54
N SER A 233 -5.27 -23.57 9.74
CA SER A 233 -4.20 -24.19 10.51
C SER A 233 -3.49 -25.25 9.66
N SER A 234 -2.15 -25.25 9.68
CA SER A 234 -1.36 -26.23 8.94
C SER A 234 -1.53 -27.64 9.51
N GLY A 235 -2.04 -27.79 10.73
CA GLY A 235 -2.09 -29.04 11.47
C GLY A 235 -0.74 -29.48 12.06
N ARG A 236 0.36 -28.79 11.75
CA ARG A 236 1.71 -29.13 12.25
C ARG A 236 2.01 -28.48 13.59
N ARG A 237 1.59 -27.23 13.78
CA ARG A 237 1.70 -26.47 15.03
C ARG A 237 0.44 -25.63 15.22
N LEU A 238 0.02 -25.44 16.46
CA LEU A 238 -1.19 -24.65 16.80
C LEU A 238 -1.13 -23.20 16.30
N THR A 239 0.07 -22.65 16.10
CA THR A 239 0.30 -21.27 15.68
C THR A 239 0.64 -21.13 14.19
N GLU A 240 0.73 -22.24 13.47
CA GLU A 240 1.14 -22.29 12.07
C GLU A 240 -0.10 -22.44 11.18
N CYS A 241 -0.22 -21.57 10.19
CA CYS A 241 -1.19 -21.69 9.12
C CYS A 241 -0.48 -22.09 7.84
N GLY A 242 -1.17 -22.82 6.97
CA GLY A 242 -0.56 -23.31 5.75
C GLY A 242 -1.56 -23.79 4.74
N LEU A 243 -1.08 -23.96 3.51
CA LEU A 243 -1.85 -24.50 2.40
C LEU A 243 -1.23 -25.81 1.94
N ARG A 244 -2.09 -26.73 1.53
CA ARG A 244 -1.75 -28.09 1.12
C ARG A 244 -2.18 -28.37 -0.32
N VAL A 245 -1.65 -29.46 -0.88
CA VAL A 245 -2.09 -29.99 -2.18
C VAL A 245 -3.60 -30.24 -2.14
N GLY A 246 -4.30 -29.77 -3.16
CA GLY A 246 -5.75 -29.92 -3.32
C GLY A 246 -6.59 -28.88 -2.59
N ASP A 247 -5.98 -28.02 -1.75
CA ASP A 247 -6.71 -26.97 -1.04
C ASP A 247 -7.34 -25.98 -2.02
N PRO A 248 -8.60 -25.55 -1.77
CA PRO A 248 -9.24 -24.50 -2.55
C PRO A 248 -8.63 -23.14 -2.22
N VAL A 249 -8.27 -22.40 -3.27
CA VAL A 249 -7.67 -21.09 -3.14
C VAL A 249 -8.29 -20.10 -4.13
N VAL A 250 -8.32 -18.84 -3.71
CA VAL A 250 -8.55 -17.69 -4.59
C VAL A 250 -7.26 -16.91 -4.70
N ILE A 251 -6.82 -16.68 -5.93
CA ILE A 251 -5.60 -15.95 -6.23
C ILE A 251 -5.98 -14.64 -6.90
N TRP A 252 -5.64 -13.53 -6.26
CA TRP A 252 -5.66 -12.22 -6.90
C TRP A 252 -4.29 -11.99 -7.53
N GLY A 253 -4.26 -11.94 -8.86
CA GLY A 253 -3.03 -11.86 -9.65
C GLY A 253 -3.25 -11.28 -11.04
N ASP A 254 -2.16 -10.99 -11.74
CA ASP A 254 -2.20 -10.55 -13.13
C ASP A 254 -2.34 -11.76 -14.06
N PRO A 255 -3.28 -11.72 -15.04
CA PRO A 255 -3.43 -12.81 -16.00
C PRO A 255 -2.23 -12.86 -16.95
N GLY A 256 -1.57 -14.02 -16.98
CA GLY A 256 -0.34 -14.27 -17.71
C GLY A 256 -0.44 -15.41 -18.72
N ALA A 257 0.66 -15.62 -19.44
CA ALA A 257 0.83 -16.79 -20.30
C ALA A 257 2.30 -17.22 -20.31
N VAL A 258 2.54 -18.53 -20.36
CA VAL A 258 3.85 -19.13 -20.62
C VAL A 258 3.80 -19.90 -21.93
N ARG A 259 4.94 -20.05 -22.62
CA ARG A 259 5.01 -20.91 -23.80
C ARG A 259 5.27 -22.35 -23.34
N ALA A 260 4.50 -23.28 -23.88
CA ALA A 260 4.79 -24.70 -23.70
C ALA A 260 6.17 -25.02 -24.28
N GLN A 261 6.96 -25.84 -23.58
CA GLN A 261 8.30 -26.21 -24.04
C GLN A 261 8.19 -26.94 -25.38
N GLY A 262 8.84 -26.41 -26.43
CA GLY A 262 8.82 -26.98 -27.77
C GLY A 262 7.53 -26.74 -28.58
N SER A 263 6.66 -25.80 -28.18
CA SER A 263 5.44 -25.46 -28.93
C SER A 263 5.15 -23.95 -28.90
N ASP A 264 4.52 -23.44 -29.97
CA ASP A 264 3.99 -22.06 -30.00
C ASP A 264 2.69 -21.88 -29.20
N ARG A 265 2.16 -22.95 -28.61
CA ARG A 265 0.95 -22.89 -27.80
C ARG A 265 1.21 -22.14 -26.48
N GLN A 266 0.35 -21.15 -26.23
CA GLN A 266 0.32 -20.43 -24.95
C GLN A 266 -0.43 -21.28 -23.91
N GLN A 267 0.19 -21.43 -22.75
CA GLN A 267 -0.43 -21.98 -21.55
C GLN A 267 -0.77 -20.84 -20.59
N PRO A 268 -1.90 -20.93 -19.88
CA PRO A 268 -2.30 -19.91 -18.90
C PRO A 268 -1.27 -19.81 -17.78
N ALA A 269 -1.10 -18.61 -17.22
CA ALA A 269 -0.30 -18.41 -16.02
C ALA A 269 -0.92 -17.30 -15.16
N VAL A 270 -0.63 -17.31 -13.86
CA VAL A 270 -0.99 -16.21 -12.96
C VAL A 270 0.30 -15.57 -12.44
N ASN A 271 0.51 -14.30 -12.79
CA ASN A 271 1.73 -13.56 -12.49
C ASN A 271 1.47 -12.50 -11.42
N ALA A 272 2.54 -11.94 -10.84
CA ALA A 272 2.50 -10.79 -9.94
C ALA A 272 1.41 -10.90 -8.85
N VAL A 273 1.28 -12.10 -8.26
CA VAL A 273 0.21 -12.40 -7.30
C VAL A 273 0.21 -11.40 -6.16
N GLN A 274 -0.90 -10.68 -6.01
CA GLN A 274 -1.08 -9.70 -4.96
C GLN A 274 -1.54 -10.38 -3.67
N MET A 275 -2.41 -11.38 -3.76
CA MET A 275 -2.97 -12.09 -2.60
C MET A 275 -3.41 -13.52 -2.93
N VAL A 276 -3.26 -14.41 -1.95
CA VAL A 276 -3.80 -15.78 -1.95
C VAL A 276 -4.69 -15.95 -0.74
N ALA A 277 -5.97 -16.21 -0.98
CA ALA A 277 -6.97 -16.52 0.03
C ALA A 277 -7.34 -18.01 0.01
N TYR A 278 -7.70 -18.56 1.16
CA TYR A 278 -8.28 -19.90 1.24
C TYR A 278 -9.79 -19.84 0.95
N GLY A 279 -10.30 -20.78 0.15
CA GLY A 279 -11.73 -20.91 -0.17
C GLY A 279 -12.10 -20.51 -1.60
N ASP A 280 -13.29 -19.95 -1.77
CA ASP A 280 -13.91 -19.58 -3.04
C ASP A 280 -14.04 -18.05 -3.23
N ILE A 281 -14.29 -17.61 -4.47
CA ILE A 281 -14.35 -16.18 -4.82
C ILE A 281 -15.45 -15.44 -4.06
N ALA A 282 -16.61 -16.06 -3.84
CA ALA A 282 -17.73 -15.40 -3.17
C ALA A 282 -17.39 -15.10 -1.71
N THR A 283 -16.84 -16.10 -1.00
CA THR A 283 -16.35 -15.96 0.37
C THR A 283 -15.22 -14.94 0.46
N PHE A 284 -14.27 -14.95 -0.49
CA PHE A 284 -13.18 -13.98 -0.50
C PHE A 284 -13.69 -12.55 -0.69
N ARG A 285 -14.62 -12.34 -1.62
CA ARG A 285 -15.22 -11.01 -1.86
C ARG A 285 -16.01 -10.49 -0.67
N ASP A 286 -16.82 -11.34 -0.05
CA ASP A 286 -17.62 -10.96 1.11
C ASP A 286 -16.73 -10.55 2.30
N GLN A 287 -15.62 -11.26 2.51
CA GLN A 287 -14.79 -11.07 3.70
C GLN A 287 -13.66 -10.05 3.52
N PHE A 288 -13.05 -9.97 2.32
CA PHE A 288 -11.96 -9.04 2.03
C PHE A 288 -12.46 -7.75 1.40
N GLY A 289 -13.51 -7.80 0.57
CA GLY A 289 -14.01 -6.66 -0.20
C GLY A 289 -14.37 -5.44 0.65
N PRO A 290 -15.12 -5.57 1.76
CA PRO A 290 -15.41 -4.45 2.65
C PRO A 290 -14.15 -3.81 3.24
N ALA A 291 -13.17 -4.62 3.66
CA ALA A 291 -11.91 -4.14 4.20
C ALA A 291 -11.04 -3.45 3.13
N ALA A 292 -11.03 -3.98 1.90
CA ALA A 292 -10.32 -3.40 0.76
C ALA A 292 -10.92 -2.04 0.36
N GLU A 293 -12.25 -1.96 0.26
CA GLU A 293 -12.96 -0.73 -0.08
C GLU A 293 -12.74 0.36 0.99
N ARG A 294 -12.83 -0.01 2.27
CA ARG A 294 -12.57 0.91 3.38
C ARG A 294 -11.14 1.45 3.35
N THR A 295 -10.14 0.57 3.23
CA THR A 295 -8.74 0.99 3.11
C THR A 295 -8.54 1.86 1.87
N GLY A 296 -9.20 1.52 0.75
CA GLY A 296 -9.19 2.29 -0.48
C GLY A 296 -9.73 3.71 -0.29
N ARG A 297 -10.92 3.87 0.32
CA ARG A 297 -11.51 5.18 0.62
C ARG A 297 -10.63 6.03 1.51
N ALA A 298 -10.10 5.48 2.60
CA ALA A 298 -9.19 6.19 3.49
C ALA A 298 -7.91 6.65 2.77
N THR A 299 -7.33 5.77 1.95
CA THR A 299 -6.15 6.09 1.13
C THR A 299 -6.47 7.18 0.08
N LEU A 300 -7.66 7.17 -0.50
CA LEU A 300 -8.12 8.19 -1.44
C LEU A 300 -8.24 9.57 -0.77
N ILE A 301 -8.75 9.63 0.45
CA ILE A 301 -8.81 10.88 1.23
C ILE A 301 -7.40 11.42 1.47
N LEU A 302 -6.45 10.55 1.87
CA LEU A 302 -5.05 10.94 2.05
C LEU A 302 -4.39 11.40 0.74
N ALA A 303 -4.70 10.76 -0.39
CA ALA A 303 -4.28 11.23 -1.71
C ALA A 303 -4.82 12.64 -2.01
N GLY A 304 -6.10 12.88 -1.74
CA GLY A 304 -6.73 14.20 -1.87
C GLY A 304 -6.04 15.27 -1.02
N LEU A 305 -5.74 14.96 0.24
CA LEU A 305 -5.00 15.86 1.14
C LEU A 305 -3.59 16.19 0.62
N ASN A 306 -2.86 15.20 0.09
CA ASN A 306 -1.56 15.45 -0.56
C ASN A 306 -1.72 16.33 -1.81
N GLY A 307 -2.78 16.14 -2.60
CA GLY A 307 -3.12 17.03 -3.72
C GLY A 307 -3.35 18.48 -3.27
N VAL A 308 -4.07 18.69 -2.17
CA VAL A 308 -4.27 20.03 -1.58
C VAL A 308 -2.94 20.63 -1.10
N LEU A 309 -2.07 19.85 -0.46
CA LEU A 309 -0.74 20.29 -0.05
C LEU A 309 0.15 20.67 -1.24
N ALA A 310 0.07 19.93 -2.34
CA ALA A 310 0.77 20.26 -3.58
C ALA A 310 0.35 21.64 -4.11
N ILE A 311 -0.96 21.90 -4.19
CA ILE A 311 -1.50 23.19 -4.63
C ILE A 311 -1.08 24.31 -3.66
N ALA A 312 -1.15 24.06 -2.35
CA ALA A 312 -0.74 25.03 -1.34
C ALA A 312 0.73 25.43 -1.48
N MET A 313 1.64 24.46 -1.69
CA MET A 313 3.05 24.74 -1.92
C MET A 313 3.29 25.50 -3.22
N GLY A 314 2.55 25.19 -4.29
CA GLY A 314 2.57 25.96 -5.53
C GLY A 314 2.17 27.42 -5.31
N ALA A 315 1.08 27.65 -4.56
CA ALA A 315 0.59 28.99 -4.23
C ALA A 315 1.59 29.77 -3.35
N ILE A 316 2.24 29.11 -2.37
CA ILE A 316 3.30 29.72 -1.55
C ILE A 316 4.50 30.11 -2.41
N GLY A 317 4.92 29.24 -3.33
CA GLY A 317 5.99 29.51 -4.29
C GLY A 317 5.68 30.72 -5.16
N LEU A 318 4.49 30.76 -5.76
CA LEU A 318 4.04 31.89 -6.57
C LEU A 318 3.98 33.19 -5.76
N ARG A 319 3.38 33.17 -4.56
CA ARG A 319 3.34 34.34 -3.68
C ARG A 319 4.75 34.85 -3.35
N THR A 320 5.69 33.94 -3.09
CA THR A 320 7.08 34.29 -2.76
C THR A 320 7.81 34.86 -3.99
N TYR A 321 7.60 34.27 -5.16
CA TYR A 321 8.12 34.80 -6.43
C TYR A 321 7.64 36.23 -6.68
N TRP A 322 6.34 36.49 -6.52
CA TRP A 322 5.77 37.81 -6.72
C TRP A 322 6.27 38.82 -5.68
N ARG A 323 6.41 38.40 -4.42
CA ARG A 323 7.00 39.22 -3.35
C ARG A 323 8.43 39.63 -3.69
N LEU A 324 9.29 38.69 -4.07
CA LEU A 324 10.70 38.95 -4.40
C LEU A 324 10.87 39.73 -5.71
N THR A 325 9.95 39.57 -6.66
CA THR A 325 9.96 40.35 -7.90
C THR A 325 9.58 41.81 -7.66
N ARG A 326 8.64 42.09 -6.74
CA ARG A 326 8.18 43.45 -6.45
C ARG A 326 9.02 44.19 -5.42
N ALA A 327 9.52 43.49 -4.41
CA ALA A 327 10.16 44.08 -3.23
C ALA A 327 11.56 43.53 -2.95
N GLY A 328 12.12 42.71 -3.84
CA GLY A 328 13.48 42.23 -3.72
C GLY A 328 14.48 43.35 -3.96
N THR A 329 15.50 43.44 -3.11
CA THR A 329 16.57 44.43 -3.26
C THR A 329 17.82 43.72 -3.78
N ASP A 330 18.45 44.23 -4.85
CA ASP A 330 19.72 43.71 -5.36
C ASP A 330 20.94 44.14 -4.52
N VAL A 331 20.70 44.83 -3.40
CA VAL A 331 21.73 45.23 -2.45
C VAL A 331 22.11 44.02 -1.59
N PRO A 332 23.36 43.53 -1.64
CA PRO A 332 23.79 42.43 -0.79
C PRO A 332 23.66 42.84 0.69
N PRO A 333 23.35 41.89 1.60
CA PRO A 333 23.21 42.20 3.02
C PRO A 333 24.51 42.84 3.53
N ARG A 334 24.41 44.06 4.09
CA ARG A 334 25.54 44.69 4.78
C ARG A 334 25.94 43.80 5.95
N ILE A 335 27.05 43.07 5.81
CA ILE A 335 27.69 42.36 6.92
C ILE A 335 28.23 43.43 7.86
N SER A 336 27.45 43.81 8.86
CA SER A 336 27.95 44.63 9.96
C SER A 336 28.73 43.70 10.90
N TRP A 337 30.04 43.66 10.75
CA TRP A 337 30.91 43.11 11.78
C TRP A 337 30.72 43.96 13.04
N ARG A 338 30.01 43.43 14.03
CA ARG A 338 30.12 43.97 15.40
C ARG A 338 31.55 43.71 15.82
N ARG A 339 32.35 44.77 15.94
CA ARG A 339 33.62 44.70 16.67
C ARG A 339 33.25 44.33 18.11
N ALA A 340 33.87 43.25 18.59
CA ALA A 340 33.84 42.86 19.99
C ALA A 340 34.43 43.97 20.86
#